data_AF-A0A419JEN4-F1
#
_entry.id   AF-A0A419JEN4-F1
#
_cell.length_a   1.000
_cell.length_b   1.000
_cell.length_c   1.000
_cell.angle_alpha   90.00
_cell.angle_beta   90.00
_cell.angle_gamma   90.00
#
_symmetry.space_group_name_H-M   'P 1'
#
loop_
_entity.id
_entity.type
_entity.pdbx_description
1 polymer ?
#
loop_
_entity_poly.entity_id
_entity_poly.type
_entity_poly.pdbx_seq_one_letter_code
_entity_poly.pdbx_strand_id
1 'polypeptide(L)'
;MNDEELLGFIVTLIKEEIGKNGSFSPFNLYSLHKLKDKGIEEDKYYFCIQKLINANAIIMTDEPGGIFYKRYKLTPIGNLMVGDSTEFIFLEPENYVKKLKEEINNIDSITISYIEESIKAYKEDLLLSSTVTLGCASENSILELIESFCKFINDPNLIQDFKKEWGIKSKYEKLKNEYKNRKVKTQIESEFKKLGCTPR
;
A
#
# COMPACT_ATOMS: atom_id res chain seq x y z
N MET A 1 -24.92 14.48 0.93
CA MET A 1 -23.71 13.71 1.23
C MET A 1 -23.13 13.24 -0.08
N ASN A 2 -21.88 13.59 -0.39
CA ASN A 2 -21.18 13.08 -1.57
C ASN A 2 -20.63 11.66 -1.31
N ASP A 3 -20.07 11.04 -2.35
CA ASP A 3 -19.54 9.66 -2.26
C ASP A 3 -18.42 9.50 -1.22
N GLU A 4 -17.54 10.49 -1.09
CA GLU A 4 -16.41 10.44 -0.14
C GLU A 4 -16.89 10.55 1.30
N GLU A 5 -17.82 11.47 1.58
CA GLU A 5 -18.47 11.63 2.88
C GLU A 5 -19.23 10.37 3.28
N LEU A 6 -19.92 9.74 2.32
CA LEU A 6 -20.65 8.49 2.54
C LEU A 6 -19.71 7.32 2.82
N LEU A 7 -18.61 7.21 2.06
CA LEU A 7 -17.59 6.19 2.27
C LEU A 7 -16.91 6.34 3.64
N GLY A 8 -16.60 7.58 4.05
CA GLY A 8 -16.07 7.90 5.37
C GLY A 8 -17.03 7.50 6.50
N PHE A 9 -18.32 7.77 6.35
CA PHE A 9 -19.35 7.34 7.30
C PHE A 9 -19.43 5.81 7.40
N ILE A 10 -19.41 5.11 6.26
CA ILE A 10 -19.44 3.63 6.23
C ILE A 10 -18.22 3.05 6.94
N VAL A 11 -17.03 3.62 6.75
CA VAL A 11 -15.83 3.16 7.48
C VAL A 11 -15.92 3.40 8.98
N THR A 12 -16.53 4.50 9.42
CA THR A 12 -16.81 4.72 10.85
C THR A 12 -17.72 3.63 11.42
N LEU A 13 -18.77 3.24 10.69
CA LEU A 13 -19.62 2.11 11.11
C LEU A 13 -18.84 0.80 11.16
N ILE A 14 -17.96 0.55 10.20
CA ILE A 14 -17.09 -0.62 10.18
C ILE A 14 -16.18 -0.62 11.44
N LYS A 15 -15.56 0.52 11.79
CA LYS A 15 -14.75 0.68 13.02
C LYS A 15 -15.54 0.31 14.27
N GLU A 16 -16.76 0.80 14.39
CA GLU A 16 -17.63 0.53 15.55
C GLU A 16 -17.96 -0.97 15.67
N GLU A 17 -18.26 -1.63 14.55
CA GLU A 17 -18.59 -3.06 14.54
C GLU A 17 -17.36 -3.94 14.81
N ILE A 18 -16.19 -3.54 14.32
CA ILE A 18 -14.91 -4.17 14.64
C ILE A 18 -14.54 -4.00 16.10
N GLY A 19 -14.71 -2.80 16.66
CA GLY A 19 -14.40 -2.52 18.07
C GLY A 19 -15.19 -3.42 19.03
N LYS A 20 -16.38 -3.86 18.62
CA LYS A 20 -17.22 -4.81 19.38
C LYS A 20 -16.79 -6.27 19.23
N ASN A 21 -16.33 -6.67 18.04
CA ASN A 21 -16.17 -8.09 17.67
C ASN A 21 -14.70 -8.53 17.45
N GLY A 22 -13.75 -7.59 17.37
CA GLY A 22 -12.37 -7.80 16.93
C GLY A 22 -12.19 -7.65 15.42
N SER A 23 -11.03 -7.13 14.96
CA SER A 23 -10.77 -6.72 13.56
C SER A 23 -11.06 -7.76 12.49
N PHE A 24 -10.91 -9.05 12.79
CA PHE A 24 -11.07 -10.11 11.80
C PHE A 24 -12.33 -10.96 12.00
N SER A 25 -13.17 -10.59 12.95
CA SER A 25 -14.47 -11.23 13.16
C SER A 25 -15.47 -10.71 12.14
N PRO A 26 -16.31 -11.57 11.55
CA PRO A 26 -17.32 -11.11 10.61
C PRO A 26 -18.32 -10.17 11.28
N PHE A 27 -18.72 -9.13 10.56
CA PHE A 27 -19.67 -8.11 10.97
C PHE A 27 -20.76 -7.93 9.92
N ASN A 28 -21.87 -7.30 10.28
CA ASN A 28 -22.89 -6.88 9.32
C ASN A 28 -22.95 -5.35 9.29
N LEU A 29 -23.49 -4.81 8.21
CA LEU A 29 -23.70 -3.38 8.05
C LEU A 29 -25.18 -3.02 8.20
N TYR A 30 -25.90 -3.70 9.10
CA TYR A 30 -27.33 -3.48 9.29
C TYR A 30 -27.62 -2.00 9.53
N SER A 31 -26.81 -1.32 10.35
CA SER A 31 -26.93 0.12 10.66
C SER A 31 -27.02 1.06 9.44
N LEU A 32 -26.68 0.61 8.23
CA LEU A 32 -26.87 1.38 6.99
C LEU A 32 -28.35 1.65 6.66
N HIS A 33 -29.30 0.86 7.16
CA HIS A 33 -30.73 1.19 6.97
C HIS A 33 -31.07 2.58 7.52
N LYS A 34 -30.36 3.05 8.57
CA LYS A 34 -30.52 4.39 9.15
C LYS A 34 -30.12 5.52 8.19
N LEU A 35 -29.43 5.21 7.09
CA LEU A 35 -29.11 6.17 6.04
C LEU A 35 -30.34 6.49 5.17
N LYS A 36 -31.32 5.58 5.09
CA LYS A 36 -32.61 5.87 4.44
C LYS A 36 -33.33 7.03 5.12
N ASP A 37 -33.26 7.10 6.45
CA ASP A 37 -33.82 8.20 7.26
C ASP A 37 -33.11 9.54 6.99
N LYS A 38 -31.90 9.51 6.43
CA LYS A 38 -31.13 10.68 6.00
C LYS A 38 -31.32 11.02 4.52
N GLY A 39 -32.28 10.39 3.85
CA GLY A 39 -32.57 10.62 2.42
C GLY A 39 -31.52 10.04 1.47
N ILE A 40 -30.73 9.06 1.91
CA ILE A 40 -29.73 8.41 1.06
C ILE A 40 -30.32 7.13 0.49
N GLU A 41 -30.31 7.06 -0.84
CA GLU A 41 -30.80 5.91 -1.59
C GLU A 41 -29.95 4.66 -1.34
N GLU A 42 -30.62 3.52 -1.40
CA GLU A 42 -30.04 2.20 -1.14
C GLU A 42 -28.87 1.88 -2.08
N ASP A 43 -29.02 2.21 -3.35
CA ASP A 43 -28.01 1.99 -4.38
C ASP A 43 -26.70 2.72 -4.08
N LYS A 44 -26.76 3.89 -3.42
CA LYS A 44 -25.56 4.70 -3.13
C LYS A 44 -24.67 4.06 -2.08
N TYR A 45 -25.20 3.52 -0.99
CA TYR A 45 -24.35 2.84 -0.02
C TYR A 45 -23.93 1.46 -0.52
N TYR A 46 -24.74 0.75 -1.32
CA TYR A 46 -24.28 -0.49 -1.96
C TYR A 46 -23.13 -0.25 -2.93
N PHE A 47 -23.15 0.87 -3.66
CA PHE A 47 -22.03 1.31 -4.49
C PHE A 47 -20.77 1.56 -3.66
N CYS A 48 -20.87 2.24 -2.51
CA CYS A 48 -19.74 2.41 -1.59
C CYS A 48 -19.24 1.09 -1.00
N ILE A 49 -20.14 0.15 -0.64
CA ILE A 49 -19.75 -1.20 -0.20
C ILE A 49 -19.00 -1.92 -1.32
N GLN A 50 -19.47 -1.83 -2.56
CA GLN A 50 -18.82 -2.46 -3.70
C GLN A 50 -17.43 -1.84 -3.95
N LYS A 51 -17.27 -0.53 -3.78
CA LYS A 51 -15.96 0.12 -3.78
C LYS A 51 -15.02 -0.50 -2.74
N LEU A 52 -15.49 -0.72 -1.49
CA LEU A 52 -14.68 -1.36 -0.44
C LEU A 52 -14.33 -2.82 -0.75
N ILE A 53 -15.24 -3.56 -1.40
CA ILE A 53 -14.97 -4.94 -1.85
C ILE A 53 -13.92 -4.94 -2.96
N ASN A 54 -14.07 -4.07 -3.96
CA ASN A 54 -13.13 -3.94 -5.07
C ASN A 54 -11.76 -3.45 -4.59
N ALA A 55 -11.71 -2.66 -3.51
CA ALA A 55 -10.48 -2.27 -2.81
C ALA A 55 -9.78 -3.44 -2.10
N ASN A 56 -10.44 -4.60 -2.03
CA ASN A 56 -10.10 -5.68 -1.13
C ASN A 56 -10.00 -5.20 0.34
N ALA A 57 -10.80 -4.20 0.75
CA ALA A 57 -10.86 -3.74 2.13
C ALA A 57 -11.74 -4.67 2.98
N ILE A 58 -12.87 -5.08 2.41
CA ILE A 58 -13.80 -6.04 3.01
C ILE A 58 -14.07 -7.16 2.03
N ILE A 59 -14.30 -8.36 2.54
CA ILE A 59 -14.81 -9.50 1.78
C ILE A 59 -16.18 -9.89 2.31
N MET A 60 -17.08 -10.31 1.42
CA MET A 60 -18.35 -10.92 1.82
C MET A 60 -18.07 -12.35 2.30
N THR A 61 -18.70 -12.78 3.39
CA THR A 61 -18.53 -14.13 3.92
C THR A 61 -19.73 -15.01 3.59
N ASP A 62 -19.49 -16.31 3.48
CA ASP A 62 -20.53 -17.33 3.31
C ASP A 62 -21.18 -17.75 4.65
N GLU A 63 -20.93 -17.01 5.73
CA GLU A 63 -21.47 -17.35 7.05
C GLU A 63 -23.00 -17.26 7.04
N PRO A 64 -23.72 -18.27 7.56
CA PRO A 64 -25.17 -18.30 7.54
C PRO A 64 -25.74 -17.14 8.36
N GLY A 65 -26.24 -16.13 7.66
CA GLY A 65 -26.89 -14.96 8.21
C GLY A 65 -28.29 -14.81 7.62
N GLY A 66 -29.10 -15.87 7.56
CA GLY A 66 -30.40 -15.83 6.89
C GLY A 66 -30.34 -15.29 5.45
N ILE A 67 -31.49 -15.10 4.80
CA ILE A 67 -31.54 -14.62 3.41
C ILE A 67 -31.26 -13.11 3.31
N PHE A 68 -31.25 -12.38 4.44
CA PHE A 68 -31.24 -10.91 4.47
C PHE A 68 -30.00 -10.28 5.13
N TYR A 69 -29.06 -11.05 5.67
CA TYR A 69 -27.92 -10.50 6.41
C TYR A 69 -26.58 -10.94 5.80
N LYS A 70 -26.15 -10.24 4.74
CA LYS A 70 -24.77 -10.35 4.24
C LYS A 70 -23.80 -9.98 5.37
N ARG A 71 -22.85 -10.86 5.63
CA ARG A 71 -21.75 -10.64 6.58
C ARG A 71 -20.48 -10.31 5.81
N TYR A 72 -19.67 -9.45 6.40
CA TYR A 72 -18.43 -8.98 5.84
C TYR A 72 -17.30 -9.23 6.82
N LYS A 73 -16.08 -9.36 6.31
CA LYS A 73 -14.87 -9.47 7.12
C LYS A 73 -13.82 -8.51 6.59
N LEU A 74 -13.06 -7.87 7.47
CA LEU A 74 -11.90 -7.10 7.05
C LEU A 74 -10.81 -8.02 6.51
N THR A 75 -10.17 -7.56 5.45
CA THR A 75 -8.89 -8.11 5.02
C THR A 75 -7.75 -7.45 5.81
N PRO A 76 -6.50 -7.94 5.70
CA PRO A 76 -5.33 -7.23 6.22
C PRO A 76 -5.22 -5.79 5.68
N ILE A 77 -5.53 -5.57 4.40
CA ILE A 77 -5.52 -4.25 3.77
C ILE A 77 -6.63 -3.37 4.36
N GLY A 78 -7.84 -3.92 4.50
CA GLY A 78 -8.96 -3.22 5.12
C GLY A 78 -8.66 -2.81 6.55
N ASN A 79 -7.99 -3.66 7.33
CA ASN A 79 -7.60 -3.29 8.70
C ASN A 79 -6.63 -2.11 8.73
N LEU A 80 -5.74 -1.97 7.74
CA LEU A 80 -4.87 -0.79 7.60
C LEU A 80 -5.67 0.45 7.20
N MET A 81 -6.58 0.32 6.22
CA MET A 81 -7.45 1.41 5.75
C MET A 81 -8.44 1.89 6.83
N VAL A 82 -8.87 0.98 7.69
CA VAL A 82 -9.82 1.27 8.76
C VAL A 82 -9.08 1.65 10.05
N GLY A 83 -7.87 1.19 10.31
CA GLY A 83 -7.16 1.43 11.59
C GLY A 83 -6.66 2.88 11.78
N ASP A 84 -5.80 3.36 10.88
CA ASP A 84 -4.92 4.49 11.20
C ASP A 84 -5.00 5.69 10.23
N SER A 85 -5.68 5.57 9.08
CA SER A 85 -5.84 6.68 8.15
C SER A 85 -7.14 6.57 7.37
N THR A 86 -8.04 7.53 7.53
CA THR A 86 -9.29 7.68 6.75
C THR A 86 -9.05 7.97 5.27
N GLU A 87 -7.81 7.88 4.81
CA GLU A 87 -7.46 8.19 3.45
C GLU A 87 -7.53 6.89 2.63
N PHE A 88 -8.62 6.73 1.88
CA PHE A 88 -8.85 5.65 0.92
C PHE A 88 -7.93 5.72 -0.31
N ILE A 89 -6.66 6.00 -0.08
CA ILE A 89 -5.64 6.26 -1.08
C ILE A 89 -5.46 5.10 -2.05
N PHE A 90 -5.73 3.88 -1.60
CA PHE A 90 -5.57 2.68 -2.42
C PHE A 90 -6.74 2.41 -3.38
N LEU A 91 -7.83 3.20 -3.33
CA LEU A 91 -8.95 3.06 -4.25
C LEU A 91 -8.69 3.68 -5.63
N GLU A 92 -7.81 4.68 -5.69
CA GLU A 92 -7.52 5.43 -6.91
C GLU A 92 -6.00 5.51 -7.14
N PRO A 93 -5.47 5.00 -8.27
CA PRO A 93 -4.04 5.04 -8.59
C PRO A 93 -3.43 6.43 -8.43
N GLU A 94 -4.17 7.46 -8.81
CA GLU A 94 -3.75 8.86 -8.75
C GLU A 94 -3.51 9.31 -7.31
N ASN A 95 -4.37 8.90 -6.37
CA ASN A 95 -4.24 9.23 -4.96
C ASN A 95 -3.06 8.51 -4.32
N TYR A 96 -2.87 7.22 -4.64
CA TYR A 96 -1.71 6.46 -4.17
C TYR A 96 -0.40 7.06 -4.64
N VAL A 97 -0.31 7.37 -5.92
CA VAL A 97 0.90 7.95 -6.51
C VAL A 97 1.17 9.34 -5.98
N LYS A 98 0.13 10.16 -5.82
CA LYS A 98 0.26 11.49 -5.23
C LYS A 98 0.88 11.39 -3.83
N LYS A 99 0.32 10.55 -2.96
CA LYS A 99 0.86 10.35 -1.62
C LYS A 99 2.29 9.80 -1.63
N LEU A 100 2.56 8.83 -2.50
CA LEU A 100 3.90 8.26 -2.62
C LEU A 100 4.95 9.31 -3.01
N LYS A 101 4.60 10.23 -3.92
CA LYS A 101 5.44 11.38 -4.30
C LYS A 101 5.59 12.42 -3.19
N GLU A 102 4.59 12.58 -2.33
CA GLU A 102 4.64 13.45 -1.15
C GLU A 102 5.53 12.87 -0.04
N GLU A 103 5.51 11.55 0.15
CA GLU A 103 6.29 10.85 1.18
C GLU A 103 7.75 10.63 0.76
N ILE A 104 7.98 10.28 -0.51
CA ILE A 104 9.31 9.95 -1.05
C ILE A 104 9.74 11.05 -2.02
N ASN A 105 10.50 12.00 -1.49
CA ASN A 105 11.13 13.04 -2.29
C ASN A 105 12.04 12.41 -3.35
N ASN A 106 11.93 12.87 -4.60
CA ASN A 106 12.71 12.39 -5.74
C ASN A 106 12.56 10.89 -6.05
N ILE A 107 11.39 10.30 -5.79
CA ILE A 107 11.09 8.96 -6.30
C ILE A 107 11.21 8.93 -7.83
N ASP A 108 11.81 7.87 -8.35
CA ASP A 108 12.03 7.72 -9.78
C ASP A 108 10.73 7.56 -10.58
N SER A 109 10.73 8.23 -11.74
CA SER A 109 9.58 8.30 -12.65
C SER A 109 9.24 6.95 -13.29
N ILE A 110 10.22 6.08 -13.53
CA ILE A 110 9.99 4.74 -14.10
C ILE A 110 9.36 3.85 -13.03
N THR A 111 9.88 3.88 -11.80
CA THR A 111 9.27 3.23 -10.64
C THR A 111 7.81 3.65 -10.46
N ILE A 112 7.53 4.96 -10.51
CA ILE A 112 6.15 5.47 -10.44
C ILE A 112 5.28 4.94 -11.57
N SER A 113 5.78 4.94 -12.81
CA SER A 113 5.01 4.49 -13.98
C SER A 113 4.62 3.01 -13.85
N TYR A 114 5.52 2.15 -13.37
CA TYR A 114 5.23 0.75 -13.11
C TYR A 114 4.24 0.54 -11.95
N ILE A 115 4.31 1.35 -10.90
CA ILE A 115 3.34 1.31 -9.80
C ILE A 115 1.95 1.74 -10.29
N GLU A 116 1.87 2.82 -11.07
CA GLU A 116 0.62 3.28 -11.69
C GLU A 116 -0.02 2.17 -12.54
N GLU A 117 0.76 1.54 -13.41
CA GLU A 117 0.29 0.44 -14.26
C GLU A 117 -0.14 -0.76 -13.41
N SER A 118 0.61 -1.08 -12.35
CA SER A 118 0.27 -2.17 -11.44
C SER A 118 -1.09 -1.97 -10.77
N ILE A 119 -1.39 -0.76 -10.31
CA ILE A 119 -2.66 -0.46 -9.63
C ILE A 119 -3.80 -0.45 -10.65
N LYS A 120 -3.59 0.14 -11.84
CA LYS A 120 -4.58 0.12 -12.93
C LYS A 120 -4.92 -1.32 -13.35
N ALA A 121 -3.91 -2.15 -13.58
CA ALA A 121 -4.10 -3.56 -13.92
C ALA A 121 -4.80 -4.33 -12.79
N TYR A 122 -4.51 -4.03 -11.52
CA TYR A 122 -5.21 -4.64 -10.39
C TYR A 122 -6.71 -4.30 -10.39
N LYS A 123 -7.05 -3.03 -10.64
CA LYS A 123 -8.44 -2.55 -10.70
C LYS A 123 -9.25 -3.20 -11.81
N GLU A 124 -8.60 -3.55 -12.92
CA GLU A 124 -9.20 -4.24 -14.07
C GLU A 124 -9.15 -5.78 -13.96
N ASP A 125 -8.83 -6.33 -12.78
CA ASP A 125 -8.68 -7.78 -12.53
C ASP A 125 -7.61 -8.47 -13.41
N LEU A 126 -6.66 -7.69 -13.94
CA LEU A 126 -5.51 -8.18 -14.71
C LEU A 126 -4.35 -8.54 -13.75
N LEU A 127 -4.60 -9.50 -12.86
CA LEU A 127 -3.72 -9.81 -11.72
C LEU A 127 -2.28 -10.19 -12.13
N LEU A 128 -2.11 -10.90 -13.25
CA LEU A 128 -0.78 -11.25 -13.77
C LEU A 128 -0.01 -10.01 -14.21
N SER A 129 -0.65 -9.12 -14.99
CA SER A 129 -0.06 -7.87 -15.44
C SER A 129 0.32 -6.98 -14.25
N SER A 130 -0.61 -6.86 -13.29
CA SER A 130 -0.39 -6.13 -12.05
C SER A 130 0.87 -6.63 -11.33
N THR A 131 0.95 -7.94 -11.09
CA THR A 131 2.09 -8.57 -10.40
C THR A 131 3.42 -8.34 -11.13
N VAL A 132 3.43 -8.47 -12.46
CA VAL A 132 4.65 -8.25 -13.26
C VAL A 132 5.12 -6.81 -13.15
N THR A 133 4.22 -5.83 -13.31
CA THR A 133 4.57 -4.41 -13.24
C THR A 133 5.02 -3.99 -11.84
N LEU A 134 4.39 -4.53 -10.78
CA LEU A 134 4.88 -4.33 -9.40
C LEU A 134 6.29 -4.90 -9.21
N GLY A 135 6.55 -6.07 -9.80
CA GLY A 135 7.88 -6.67 -9.87
C GLY A 135 8.90 -5.74 -10.51
N CYS A 136 8.59 -5.16 -11.67
CA CYS A 136 9.46 -4.20 -12.36
C CYS A 136 9.73 -2.94 -11.52
N ALA A 137 8.72 -2.37 -10.85
CA ALA A 137 8.90 -1.24 -9.94
C ALA A 137 9.87 -1.56 -8.80
N SER A 138 9.70 -2.74 -8.19
CA SER A 138 10.55 -3.20 -7.08
C SER A 138 11.99 -3.44 -7.52
N GLU A 139 12.19 -4.02 -8.70
CA GLU A 139 13.53 -4.25 -9.27
C GLU A 139 14.24 -2.93 -9.55
N ASN A 140 13.55 -1.96 -10.17
CA ASN A 140 14.12 -0.65 -10.44
C ASN A 140 14.53 0.07 -9.14
N SER A 141 13.67 0.03 -8.12
CA SER A 141 13.96 0.63 -6.79
C SER A 141 15.20 0.00 -6.14
N ILE A 142 15.38 -1.32 -6.26
CA ILE A 142 16.58 -2.01 -5.75
C ILE A 142 17.82 -1.58 -6.52
N LEU A 143 17.73 -1.43 -7.85
CA LEU A 143 18.86 -0.96 -8.66
C LEU A 143 19.30 0.45 -8.29
N GLU A 144 18.35 1.36 -8.02
CA GLU A 144 18.64 2.72 -7.54
C GLU A 144 19.29 2.74 -6.16
N LEU A 145 18.84 1.85 -5.27
CA LEU A 145 19.46 1.68 -3.96
C LEU A 145 20.91 1.21 -4.10
N ILE A 146 21.18 0.27 -5.01
CA ILE A 146 22.54 -0.20 -5.30
C ILE A 146 23.39 0.93 -5.88
N GLU A 147 22.85 1.73 -6.79
CA GLU A 147 23.56 2.87 -7.38
C GLU A 147 23.90 3.92 -6.31
N SER A 148 22.94 4.25 -5.45
CA SER A 148 23.14 5.19 -4.34
C SER A 148 24.18 4.68 -3.35
N PHE A 149 24.14 3.39 -3.03
CA PHE A 149 25.14 2.72 -2.21
C PHE A 149 26.54 2.79 -2.83
N CYS A 150 26.65 2.50 -4.14
CA CYS A 150 27.89 2.56 -4.88
C CYS A 150 28.49 3.97 -4.89
N LYS A 151 27.66 5.00 -5.09
CA LYS A 151 28.05 6.41 -5.02
C LYS A 151 28.56 6.79 -3.63
N PHE A 152 27.88 6.32 -2.58
CA PHE A 152 28.27 6.60 -1.20
C PHE A 152 29.61 5.97 -0.83
N ILE A 153 29.82 4.69 -1.16
CA ILE A 153 31.06 3.97 -0.85
C ILE A 153 32.22 4.41 -1.73
N ASN A 154 31.95 4.79 -2.98
CA ASN A 154 32.93 5.28 -3.95
C ASN A 154 34.15 4.34 -4.13
N ASP A 155 33.90 3.03 -4.17
CA ASP A 155 34.91 1.99 -4.38
C ASP A 155 34.83 1.46 -5.83
N PRO A 156 35.80 1.79 -6.70
CA PRO A 156 35.76 1.42 -8.12
C PRO A 156 35.71 -0.09 -8.36
N ASN A 157 36.38 -0.88 -7.51
CA ASN A 157 36.40 -2.33 -7.64
C ASN A 157 35.02 -2.89 -7.37
N LEU A 158 34.38 -2.42 -6.28
CA LEU A 158 33.04 -2.85 -5.91
C LEU A 158 31.99 -2.46 -6.95
N ILE A 159 32.09 -1.24 -7.50
CA ILE A 159 31.21 -0.76 -8.57
C ILE A 159 31.30 -1.68 -9.80
N GLN A 160 32.52 -2.01 -10.23
CA GLN A 160 32.73 -2.92 -11.36
C GLN A 160 32.16 -4.31 -11.08
N ASP A 161 32.22 -4.71 -9.82
CA ASP A 161 31.73 -5.98 -9.33
C ASP A 161 30.20 -6.09 -9.27
N PHE A 162 29.49 -4.99 -9.03
CA PHE A 162 28.03 -4.93 -9.19
C PHE A 162 27.61 -4.92 -10.66
N LYS A 163 28.43 -4.35 -11.57
CA LYS A 163 28.15 -4.32 -13.01
C LYS A 163 28.25 -5.69 -13.68
N LYS A 164 29.09 -6.60 -13.15
CA LYS A 164 29.23 -7.97 -13.64
C LYS A 164 28.02 -8.86 -13.31
N GLU A 165 27.33 -8.55 -12.23
CA GLU A 165 26.15 -9.31 -11.80
C GLU A 165 24.98 -9.00 -12.73
N TRP A 166 24.36 -10.05 -13.27
CA TRP A 166 23.17 -9.90 -14.12
C TRP A 166 21.88 -9.89 -13.29
N GLY A 167 21.71 -10.87 -12.41
CA GLY A 167 20.45 -11.10 -11.70
C GLY A 167 20.21 -10.15 -10.53
N ILE A 168 18.99 -9.62 -10.41
CA ILE A 168 18.63 -8.73 -9.30
C ILE A 168 18.84 -9.38 -7.92
N LYS A 169 18.56 -10.68 -7.79
CA LYS A 169 18.78 -11.42 -6.54
C LYS A 169 20.25 -11.46 -6.14
N SER A 170 21.17 -11.73 -7.07
CA SER A 170 22.60 -11.78 -6.75
C SER A 170 23.13 -10.40 -6.39
N LYS A 171 22.69 -9.36 -7.12
CA LYS A 171 22.96 -7.96 -6.76
C LYS A 171 22.46 -7.60 -5.36
N TYR A 172 21.23 -7.95 -5.02
CA TYR A 172 20.65 -7.65 -3.71
C TYR A 172 21.40 -8.36 -2.57
N GLU A 173 21.70 -9.65 -2.70
CA GLU A 173 22.47 -10.37 -1.67
C GLU A 173 23.89 -9.79 -1.51
N LYS A 174 24.52 -9.37 -2.61
CA LYS A 174 25.81 -8.67 -2.57
C LYS A 174 25.71 -7.34 -1.83
N LEU A 175 24.70 -6.51 -2.15
CA LEU A 175 24.42 -5.27 -1.43
C LEU A 175 24.27 -5.51 0.07
N LYS A 176 23.45 -6.49 0.45
CA LYS A 176 23.20 -6.83 1.85
C LYS A 176 24.48 -7.22 2.60
N ASN A 177 25.33 -8.03 1.96
CA ASN A 177 26.61 -8.45 2.52
C ASN A 177 27.57 -7.26 2.66
N GLU A 178 27.74 -6.45 1.63
CA GLU A 178 28.62 -5.27 1.65
C GLU A 178 28.16 -4.22 2.66
N TYR A 179 26.85 -3.96 2.72
CA TYR A 179 26.24 -3.04 3.69
C TYR A 179 26.57 -3.44 5.14
N LYS A 180 26.50 -4.75 5.44
CA LYS A 180 26.84 -5.31 6.75
C LYS A 180 28.34 -5.28 7.01
N ASN A 181 29.15 -5.78 6.08
CA ASN A 181 30.60 -5.94 6.25
C ASN A 181 31.31 -4.59 6.41
N ARG A 182 30.88 -3.58 5.66
CA ARG A 182 31.44 -2.23 5.74
C ARG A 182 30.83 -1.40 6.88
N LYS A 183 29.87 -1.94 7.64
CA LYS A 183 29.16 -1.23 8.72
C LYS A 183 28.56 0.09 8.24
N VAL A 184 27.96 0.07 7.05
CA VAL A 184 27.49 1.29 6.35
C VAL A 184 26.47 2.06 7.16
N LYS A 185 25.60 1.37 7.92
CA LYS A 185 24.68 2.01 8.86
C LYS A 185 25.39 3.00 9.80
N THR A 186 26.49 2.59 10.42
CA THR A 186 27.25 3.45 11.35
C THR A 186 27.91 4.62 10.63
N GLN A 187 28.38 4.40 9.39
CA GLN A 187 28.94 5.48 8.57
C GLN A 187 27.88 6.53 8.26
N ILE A 188 26.70 6.11 7.79
CA ILE A 188 25.56 6.98 7.50
C ILE A 188 25.15 7.77 8.75
N GLU A 189 24.98 7.09 9.90
CA GLU A 189 24.65 7.75 11.17
C GLU A 189 25.70 8.81 11.56
N SER A 190 26.99 8.55 11.31
CA SER A 190 28.04 9.52 11.56
C SER A 190 27.95 10.74 10.65
N GLU A 191 27.60 10.57 9.38
CA GLU A 191 27.44 11.66 8.41
C GLU A 191 26.23 12.54 8.76
N PHE A 192 25.09 11.92 9.13
CA PHE A 192 23.92 12.66 9.62
C PHE A 192 24.25 13.50 10.86
N LYS A 193 25.00 12.95 11.82
CA LYS A 193 25.47 13.69 12.99
C LYS A 193 26.34 14.90 12.62
N LYS A 194 27.24 14.76 11.64
CA LYS A 194 28.07 15.89 11.15
C LYS A 194 27.22 17.00 10.53
N LEU A 195 26.12 16.63 9.88
CA LEU A 195 25.18 17.56 9.26
C LEU A 195 24.17 18.18 10.25
N GLY A 196 24.25 17.85 11.55
CA GLY A 196 23.31 18.33 12.57
C GLY A 196 21.91 17.73 12.47
N CYS A 197 21.76 16.64 11.70
CA CYS A 197 20.50 15.95 11.48
C CYS A 197 20.44 14.67 12.32
N THR A 198 19.28 14.38 12.92
CA THR A 198 18.99 13.04 13.45
C THR A 198 18.48 12.15 12.31
N PRO A 199 19.04 10.94 12.12
CA PRO A 199 18.46 9.98 11.18
C PRO A 199 17.03 9.63 11.63
N ARG A 200 16.05 9.78 10.73
CA ARG A 200 14.66 9.34 10.94
C ARG A 200 14.55 7.83 10.77
#